data_AF-A0A4S5ET90-F1
#
_entry.id   AF-A0A4S5ET90-F1
#
_cell.length_a   1.000
_cell.length_b   1.000
_cell.length_c   1.000
_cell.angle_alpha   90.00
_cell.angle_beta   90.00
_cell.angle_gamma   90.00
#
_symmetry.space_group_name_H-M   'P 1'
#
loop_
_entity.id
_entity.type
_entity.pdbx_description
1 polymer ?
#
loop_
_entity_poly.entity_id
_entity_poly.type
_entity_poly.pdbx_seq_one_letter_code
_entity_poly.pdbx_strand_id
1 'polypeptide(L)' 'MSTQVVLPLSKAAFWLAGTAILALLVYYFIGVDQGATSIFGNDVHIHEFVHDARHFLGFPCH' A
#
# COMPACT_ATOMS: atom_id res chain seq x y z
N MET A 1 30.86 -10.27 -17.53
CA MET A 1 31.50 -9.96 -16.24
C MET A 1 30.47 -9.22 -15.40
N SER A 2 29.88 -9.87 -14.39
CA SER A 2 28.86 -9.25 -13.52
C SER A 2 29.57 -8.47 -12.43
N THR A 3 29.39 -7.15 -12.38
CA THR A 3 29.86 -6.36 -11.25
C THR A 3 29.09 -6.78 -10.00
N GLN A 4 29.81 -7.18 -8.96
CA GLN A 4 29.18 -7.50 -7.68
C GLN A 4 28.77 -6.20 -7.00
N VAL A 5 27.47 -6.05 -6.76
CA VAL A 5 26.94 -4.93 -5.99
C VAL A 5 27.21 -5.20 -4.52
N VAL A 6 28.24 -4.58 -3.97
CA VAL A 6 28.51 -4.60 -2.52
C VAL A 6 27.78 -3.42 -1.89
N LEU A 7 26.70 -3.69 -1.17
CA LEU A 7 25.90 -2.67 -0.47
C LEU A 7 26.24 -2.68 1.03
N PRO A 8 26.55 -1.52 1.66
CA PRO A 8 26.68 -1.44 3.10
C PRO A 8 25.40 -1.89 3.80
N LEU A 9 25.53 -2.60 4.93
CA LEU A 9 24.38 -3.14 5.66
C LEU A 9 23.38 -2.06 6.07
N SER A 10 23.86 -0.90 6.51
CA SER A 10 23.02 0.25 6.86
C SER A 10 22.19 0.76 5.67
N LYS A 11 22.80 0.81 4.47
CA LYS A 11 22.12 1.22 3.24
C LYS A 11 21.08 0.18 2.81
N ALA A 12 21.40 -1.10 2.91
CA ALA A 12 20.46 -2.18 2.62
C ALA A 12 19.27 -2.16 3.60
N ALA A 13 19.55 -2.01 4.89
CA ALA A 13 18.53 -1.90 5.93
C ALA A 13 17.61 -0.68 5.71
N PHE A 14 18.17 0.47 5.33
CA PHE A 14 17.38 1.67 5.04
C PHE A 14 16.41 1.44 3.88
N TRP A 15 16.88 0.87 2.77
CA TRP A 15 16.01 0.57 1.63
C TRP A 15 14.96 -0.48 1.96
N LEU A 16 15.34 -1.57 2.64
CA LEU A 16 14.40 -2.61 3.04
C LEU A 16 13.33 -2.07 3.98
N ALA A 17 13.71 -1.30 5.00
CA ALA A 17 12.78 -0.69 5.93
C ALA A 17 11.85 0.30 5.22
N GLY A 18 12.39 1.17 4.37
CA GLY A 18 11.60 2.12 3.58
C GLY A 18 10.59 1.42 2.68
N THR A 19 11.03 0.39 1.94
CA THR A 19 10.14 -0.41 1.08
C THR A 19 9.09 -1.16 1.90
N ALA A 20 9.47 -1.76 3.04
CA ALA A 20 8.53 -2.46 3.90
C ALA A 20 7.45 -1.52 4.46
N ILE A 21 7.84 -0.35 4.95
CA ILE A 21 6.91 0.67 5.44
C ILE A 21 5.97 1.11 4.30
N LEU A 22 6.52 1.41 3.11
CA LEU A 22 5.70 1.80 1.96
C LEU A 22 4.70 0.72 1.57
N ALA A 23 5.13 -0.55 1.54
CA ALA A 23 4.24 -1.67 1.24
C ALA A 23 3.11 -1.80 2.26
N LEU A 24 3.41 -1.63 3.55
CA LEU A 24 2.40 -1.63 4.61
C LEU A 24 1.42 -0.46 4.48
N LEU A 25 1.89 0.72 4.10
CA LEU A 25 1.01 1.88 3.85
C LEU A 25 0.04 1.60 2.68
N VAL A 26 0.56 1.06 1.57
CA VAL A 26 -0.27 0.69 0.41
C VAL A 26 -1.30 -0.38 0.80
N TYR A 27 -0.88 -1.40 1.55
CA TYR A 27 -1.78 -2.44 2.04
C TYR A 27 -2.87 -1.88 2.97
N TYR A 28 -2.50 -0.97 3.87
CA TYR A 28 -3.46 -0.29 4.75
C TYR A 28 -4.50 0.48 3.93
N PHE A 29 -4.08 1.36 3.01
CA PHE A 29 -5.01 2.20 2.26
C PHE A 29 -5.92 1.41 1.32
N ILE A 30 -5.40 0.41 0.61
CA ILE A 30 -6.19 -0.36 -0.36
C ILE A 30 -7.05 -1.42 0.35
N GLY A 31 -6.53 -2.05 1.40
CA GLY A 31 -7.15 -3.21 2.03
C GLY A 31 -7.91 -2.89 3.31
N VAL A 32 -7.34 -2.04 4.17
CA VAL A 32 -7.84 -1.81 5.54
C VAL A 32 -8.69 -0.56 5.67
N ASP A 33 -8.44 0.49 4.87
CA ASP A 33 -9.11 1.79 4.95
C ASP A 33 -10.49 1.79 4.27
N GLN A 34 -11.40 0.95 4.78
CA GLN A 34 -12.76 0.73 4.21
C GLN A 34 -13.84 1.63 4.84
N GLY A 35 -13.48 2.78 5.40
CA GLY A 35 -14.41 3.73 6.02
C GLY A 35 -14.87 3.41 7.45
N ALA A 36 -14.85 2.14 7.89
CA ALA A 36 -15.13 1.76 9.29
C ALA A 36 -13.88 1.63 10.17
N THR A 37 -12.72 1.41 9.54
CA THR A 37 -11.43 1.13 10.20
C THR A 37 -10.37 2.18 9.87
N SER A 38 -10.80 3.39 9.46
CA SER A 38 -9.88 4.46 9.08
C SER A 38 -9.28 5.18 10.27
N ILE A 39 -7.95 5.34 10.28
CA ILE A 39 -7.24 6.14 11.28
C ILE A 39 -7.59 7.63 11.15
N PHE A 40 -8.09 8.06 9.99
CA PHE A 40 -8.50 9.44 9.73
C PHE A 40 -9.97 9.72 10.10
N GLY A 41 -10.67 8.76 10.73
CA GLY A 41 -12.04 8.91 11.19
C GLY A 41 -13.05 8.27 10.24
N ASN A 42 -14.20 8.92 10.01
CA ASN A 42 -15.22 8.44 9.05
C ASN A 42 -14.92 8.92 7.60
N ASP A 43 -13.64 8.97 7.22
CA ASP A 43 -13.24 9.36 5.87
C ASP A 43 -13.31 8.13 4.95
N VAL A 44 -14.05 8.26 3.84
CA VAL A 44 -14.32 7.17 2.89
C VAL A 44 -13.80 7.45 1.49
N HIS A 45 -13.01 8.50 1.27
CA HIS A 45 -12.59 8.87 -0.09
C HIS A 45 -11.80 7.74 -0.77
N ILE A 46 -10.93 7.07 -0.01
CA ILE A 46 -10.14 5.95 -0.52
C ILE A 46 -11.02 4.72 -0.72
N HIS A 47 -11.95 4.46 0.20
CA HIS A 47 -12.93 3.38 0.07
C HIS A 47 -13.75 3.53 -1.21
N GLU A 48 -14.37 4.70 -1.44
CA GLU A 48 -15.19 4.97 -2.63
C GLU A 48 -14.36 4.92 -3.91
N PHE A 49 -13.14 5.46 -3.91
CA PHE A 49 -12.25 5.37 -5.07
C PHE A 49 -11.93 3.91 -5.45
N VAL A 50 -11.54 3.09 -4.48
CA VAL A 50 -11.22 1.67 -4.72
C VAL A 50 -12.48 0.88 -5.07
N HIS A 51 -13.60 1.20 -4.43
CA HIS A 51 -14.90 0.61 -4.70
C HIS A 51 -15.36 0.88 -6.14
N ASP A 52 -15.25 2.12 -6.61
CA ASP A 52 -15.60 2.51 -7.97
C ASP A 52 -14.66 1.91 -9.01
N ALA A 53 -13.36 1.81 -8.69
CA ALA A 53 -12.39 1.15 -9.57
C ALA A 53 -12.72 -0.34 -9.77
N ARG A 54 -13.19 -1.05 -8.73
CA ARG A 54 -13.61 -2.46 -8.88
C ARG A 54 -14.84 -2.57 -9.79
N HIS A 55 -15.79 -1.65 -9.65
CA HIS A 55 -16.98 -1.61 -10.51
C HIS A 55 -16.61 -1.31 -11.96
N PHE A 56 -15.69 -0.37 -12.17
CA PHE A 56 -15.15 -0.06 -13.49
C PHE A 56 -14.49 -1.28 -14.15
N LEU A 57 -13.83 -2.13 -13.36
CA LEU A 57 -13.25 -3.40 -13.82
C LEU A 57 -14.28 -4.55 -13.90
N GLY A 58 -15.56 -4.30 -13.62
CA GLY A 58 -16.66 -5.26 -13.74
C GLY A 58 -16.81 -6.23 -12.56
N PHE A 59 -16.09 -6.00 -11.45
CA PHE A 59 -16.24 -6.81 -10.25
C PHE A 59 -17.53 -6.44 -9.51
N PRO A 60 -18.35 -7.43 -9.08
CA PRO A 60 -19.58 -7.18 -8.35
C PRO A 60 -19.33 -6.69 -6.91
N CYS A 61 -20.27 -5.89 -6.40
CA CYS A 61 -20.45 -5.58 -4.97
C CYS A 61 -21.65 -6.30 -4.37
N HIS A 62 -21.74 -6.29 -3.03
CA HIS A 62 -22.92 -6.71 -2.27
C HIS A 62 -23.71 -5.48 -1.85
#